data_AF-A0A949I0M9-F1
#
_entry.id   AF-A0A949I0M9-F1
#
_cell.length_a   1.000
_cell.length_b   1.000
_cell.length_c   1.000
_cell.angle_alpha   90.00
_cell.angle_beta   90.00
_cell.angle_gamma   90.00
#
_symmetry.space_group_name_H-M   'P 1'
#
loop_
_entity.id
_entity.type
_entity.pdbx_description
1 polymer ?
#
loop_
_entity_poly.entity_id
_entity_poly.type
_entity_poly.pdbx_seq_one_letter_code
_entity_poly.pdbx_strand_id
1 'polypeptide(L)'
;STAFLRSEGVEEVYHLEGGILKYLEEVSPENSLWTGECFVFDQRVTVAHGLTVGRHSLCYACRRPVSKDGRASPLFEDGVSCPACHGERDEAQRASYRERHRQEKLAAERGEEHVGAQIPATRERDQEPS
;
A
#
# COMPACT_ATOMS: atom_id res chain seq x y z
N SER A 1 18.94 -11.52 9.54
CA SER A 1 19.42 -10.40 10.39
C SER A 1 20.93 -10.47 10.48
N THR A 2 21.64 -9.35 10.57
CA THR A 2 23.11 -9.35 10.75
C THR A 2 23.54 -10.17 11.96
N ALA A 3 22.71 -10.19 13.01
CA ALA A 3 22.91 -11.03 14.20
C ALA A 3 22.88 -12.54 13.89
N PHE A 4 22.00 -12.98 12.98
CA PHE A 4 21.90 -14.38 12.55
C PHE A 4 23.14 -14.80 11.75
N LEU A 5 23.61 -13.98 10.80
CA LEU A 5 24.82 -14.31 10.03
C LEU A 5 26.07 -14.34 10.89
N ARG A 6 26.16 -13.46 11.90
CA ARG A 6 27.24 -13.52 12.90
C ARG A 6 27.18 -14.80 13.75
N SER A 7 25.99 -15.26 14.14
CA SER A 7 25.88 -16.53 14.88
C SER A 7 26.27 -17.75 14.04
N GLU A 8 26.13 -17.67 12.72
CA GLU A 8 26.59 -18.69 11.76
C GLU A 8 28.09 -18.55 11.39
N GLY A 9 28.84 -17.66 12.04
CA GLY A 9 30.29 -17.52 11.86
C GLY A 9 30.72 -16.60 10.71
N VAL A 10 29.82 -15.81 10.12
CA VAL A 10 30.19 -14.78 9.14
C VAL A 10 30.67 -13.53 9.89
N GLU A 11 31.95 -13.19 9.75
CA GLU A 11 32.58 -12.11 10.50
C GLU A 11 32.30 -10.72 9.89
N GLU A 12 32.40 -10.59 8.56
CA GLU A 12 32.28 -9.32 7.85
C GLU A 12 30.84 -9.01 7.43
N VAL A 13 29.96 -8.85 8.43
CA VAL A 13 28.55 -8.50 8.21
C VAL A 13 28.28 -7.07 8.65
N TYR A 14 27.84 -6.26 7.69
CA TYR A 14 27.48 -4.85 7.85
C TYR A 14 25.98 -4.64 7.61
N HIS A 15 25.41 -3.63 8.26
CA HIS A 15 24.09 -3.10 7.92
C HIS A 15 24.19 -1.60 7.70
N LEU A 16 23.31 -1.07 6.87
CA LEU A 16 23.14 0.38 6.73
C LEU A 16 22.47 0.93 7.99
N GLU A 17 23.21 1.72 8.77
CA GLU A 17 22.68 2.33 10.00
C GLU A 17 21.54 3.31 9.67
N GLY A 18 20.39 3.14 10.31
CA GLY A 18 19.17 3.90 9.96
C GLY A 18 18.49 3.48 8.65
N GLY A 19 19.05 2.51 7.93
CA GLY A 19 18.48 1.94 6.72
C GLY A 19 18.36 2.93 5.56
N ILE A 20 17.55 2.55 4.57
CA ILE A 20 17.42 3.29 3.30
C ILE A 20 16.81 4.68 3.52
N LEU A 21 15.89 4.84 4.48
CA LEU A 21 15.23 6.14 4.70
C LEU A 21 16.22 7.20 5.20
N LYS A 22 17.06 6.86 6.18
CA LYS A 22 18.13 7.76 6.66
C LYS A 22 19.10 8.10 5.52
N TYR A 23 19.46 7.12 4.70
CA TYR A 23 20.30 7.34 3.52
C TYR A 23 19.67 8.32 2.51
N LEU A 24 18.38 8.17 2.20
CA LEU A 24 17.64 9.07 1.29
C LEU A 24 17.44 10.48 1.84
N GLU A 25 17.52 10.64 3.16
CA GLU A 25 17.44 11.91 3.88
C GLU A 25 18.80 12.63 3.91
N GLU A 26 19.88 11.91 4.19
CA GLU A 26 21.21 12.50 4.42
C GLU A 26 22.07 12.63 3.16
N VAL A 27 21.90 11.73 2.18
CA VAL A 27 22.72 11.70 0.96
C VAL A 27 22.00 12.40 -0.19
N SER A 28 22.67 13.39 -0.79
CA SER A 28 22.12 14.12 -1.93
C SER A 28 22.01 13.22 -3.18
N PRO A 29 21.03 13.45 -4.06
CA PRO A 29 20.82 12.64 -5.26
C PRO A 29 22.07 12.51 -6.15
N GLU A 30 22.90 13.55 -6.21
CA GLU A 30 24.12 13.59 -7.05
C GLU A 30 25.22 12.64 -6.54
N ASN A 31 25.22 12.36 -5.24
CA ASN A 31 26.18 11.47 -4.57
C ASN A 31 25.56 10.11 -4.20
N SER A 32 24.32 9.88 -4.63
CA SER A 32 23.55 8.71 -4.25
C SER A 32 23.84 7.52 -5.16
N LEU A 33 23.90 6.33 -4.57
CA LEU A 33 23.89 5.05 -5.29
C LEU A 33 22.47 4.47 -5.41
N TRP A 34 21.47 5.14 -4.81
CA TRP A 34 20.09 4.69 -4.87
C TRP A 34 19.47 4.98 -6.24
N THR A 35 18.74 4.01 -6.79
CA THR A 35 17.99 4.16 -8.04
C THR A 35 16.52 3.85 -7.82
N GLY A 36 15.65 4.75 -8.29
CA GLY A 36 14.19 4.61 -8.16
C GLY A 36 13.65 5.17 -6.84
N GLU A 37 12.66 4.49 -6.27
CA GLU A 37 11.92 4.93 -5.08
C GLU A 37 11.92 3.81 -4.03
N CYS A 38 11.94 4.15 -2.74
CA CYS A 38 11.89 3.20 -1.64
C CYS A 38 10.45 2.89 -1.25
N PHE A 39 10.06 1.62 -1.24
CA PHE A 39 8.75 1.21 -0.73
C PHE A 39 8.64 1.47 0.78
N VAL A 40 7.47 1.95 1.22
CA VAL A 40 7.14 2.20 2.62
C VAL A 40 5.79 1.56 2.97
N PHE A 41 5.66 1.13 4.22
CA PHE A 41 4.50 0.37 4.71
C PHE A 41 3.37 1.28 5.19
N ASP A 42 3.09 2.34 4.44
CA ASP A 42 1.99 3.26 4.71
C ASP A 42 1.36 3.76 3.40
N GLN A 43 0.41 4.70 3.51
CA GLN A 43 -0.38 5.17 2.37
C GLN A 43 0.44 5.89 1.29
N ARG A 44 1.67 6.32 1.58
CA ARG A 44 2.57 6.94 0.59
C ARG A 44 3.07 5.93 -0.44
N VAL A 45 3.10 4.64 -0.09
CA VAL A 45 3.55 3.51 -0.92
C VAL A 45 5.03 3.53 -1.24
N THR A 46 5.54 4.64 -1.78
CA THR A 46 6.95 4.85 -2.04
C THR A 46 7.38 6.25 -1.61
N VAL A 47 8.68 6.41 -1.33
CA VAL A 47 9.33 7.71 -1.12
C VAL A 47 10.58 7.83 -1.98
N ALA A 48 10.89 9.05 -2.41
CA ALA A 48 12.11 9.39 -3.12
C ALA A 48 13.12 10.09 -2.18
N HIS A 49 14.21 10.62 -2.75
CA HIS A 49 15.16 11.46 -2.01
C HIS A 49 14.45 12.63 -1.30
N GLY A 50 14.96 12.99 -0.13
CA GLY A 50 14.33 13.97 0.76
C GLY A 50 13.03 13.46 1.38
N LEU A 51 12.79 12.14 1.37
CA LEU A 51 11.59 11.48 1.89
C LEU A 51 10.27 12.00 1.30
N THR A 52 10.35 12.55 0.08
CA THR A 52 9.20 13.05 -0.67
C THR A 52 8.35 11.88 -1.17
N VAL A 53 7.02 12.07 -1.28
CA VAL A 53 6.12 11.02 -1.75
C VAL A 53 6.47 10.63 -3.19
N GLY A 54 6.61 9.34 -3.43
CA GLY A 54 6.96 8.78 -4.73
C GLY A 54 5.78 8.78 -5.72
N ARG A 55 5.99 8.15 -6.87
CA ARG A 55 5.04 8.15 -7.99
C ARG A 55 4.17 6.90 -8.06
N HIS A 56 4.41 5.94 -7.18
CA HIS A 56 3.63 4.71 -7.13
C HIS A 56 2.41 4.89 -6.23
N SER A 57 1.34 4.18 -6.58
CA SER A 57 0.12 4.07 -5.78
C SER A 57 -0.13 2.62 -5.42
N LEU A 58 -1.01 2.36 -4.45
CA LEU A 58 -1.28 0.99 -4.01
C LEU A 58 -2.42 0.40 -4.83
N CYS A 59 -2.24 -0.82 -5.36
CA CYS A 59 -3.41 -1.59 -5.78
C CYS A 59 -4.12 -2.14 -4.55
N TYR A 60 -5.34 -1.68 -4.27
CA TYR A 60 -6.11 -2.12 -3.10
C TYR A 60 -6.59 -3.59 -3.19
N ALA A 61 -6.48 -4.23 -4.35
CA ALA A 61 -6.77 -5.65 -4.51
C ALA A 61 -5.59 -6.55 -4.13
N CYS A 62 -4.39 -6.29 -4.69
CA CYS A 62 -3.22 -7.17 -4.49
C CYS A 62 -2.12 -6.57 -3.59
N ARG A 63 -2.28 -5.33 -3.11
CA ARG A 63 -1.34 -4.58 -2.27
C ARG A 63 0.05 -4.34 -2.89
N ARG A 64 0.19 -4.55 -4.20
CA ARG A 64 1.42 -4.22 -4.94
C ARG A 64 1.42 -2.74 -5.32
N PRO A 65 2.59 -2.08 -5.37
CA PRO A 65 2.74 -0.77 -5.98
C PRO A 65 2.33 -0.79 -7.47
N VAL A 66 1.72 0.29 -7.93
CA VAL A 66 1.28 0.51 -9.31
C VAL A 66 1.87 1.84 -9.77
N SER A 67 2.68 1.77 -10.84
CA SER A 67 3.25 2.95 -11.49
C SER A 67 2.17 3.78 -12.20
N LYS A 68 2.52 4.99 -12.65
CA LYS A 68 1.61 5.83 -13.45
C LYS A 68 1.13 5.12 -14.72
N ASP A 69 2.03 4.45 -15.44
CA ASP A 69 1.68 3.69 -16.64
C ASP A 69 0.80 2.49 -16.32
N GLY A 70 1.05 1.83 -15.18
CA GLY A 70 0.20 0.76 -14.68
C GLY A 70 -1.23 1.22 -14.41
N ARG A 71 -1.42 2.46 -13.92
CA ARG A 71 -2.74 3.07 -13.72
C ARG A 71 -3.43 3.48 -15.03
N ALA A 72 -2.66 3.78 -16.07
CA ALA A 72 -3.19 4.15 -17.39
C ALA A 72 -3.61 2.93 -18.23
N SER A 73 -3.27 1.72 -17.79
CA SER A 73 -3.62 0.48 -18.48
C SER A 73 -5.14 0.24 -18.49
N PRO A 74 -5.70 -0.35 -19.55
CA PRO A 74 -7.11 -0.77 -19.58
C PRO A 74 -7.44 -1.87 -18.56
N LEU A 75 -6.43 -2.55 -18.00
CA LEU A 75 -6.61 -3.58 -16.96
C LEU A 75 -6.64 -2.99 -15.54
N PHE A 76 -6.41 -1.68 -15.40
CA PHE A 76 -6.49 -0.99 -14.13
C PHE A 76 -7.92 -0.54 -13.85
N GLU A 77 -8.42 -0.92 -12.69
CA GLU A 77 -9.69 -0.46 -12.16
C GLU A 77 -9.45 -0.07 -10.69
N ASP A 78 -9.70 1.21 -10.37
CA ASP A 78 -9.40 1.76 -9.05
C ASP A 78 -10.13 0.98 -7.95
N GLY A 79 -9.39 0.61 -6.90
CA GLY A 79 -9.89 -0.26 -5.84
C GLY A 79 -9.99 -1.76 -6.17
N VAL A 80 -9.84 -2.18 -7.43
CA VAL A 80 -10.31 -3.50 -7.92
C VAL A 80 -9.22 -4.34 -8.57
N SER A 81 -8.42 -3.77 -9.47
CA SER A 81 -7.36 -4.51 -10.15
C SER A 81 -6.27 -3.59 -10.68
N CYS A 82 -5.09 -4.17 -10.87
CA CYS A 82 -4.02 -3.57 -11.65
C CYS A 82 -3.56 -4.57 -12.74
N PRO A 83 -2.73 -4.14 -13.70
CA PRO A 83 -2.27 -5.02 -14.77
C PRO A 83 -1.58 -6.29 -14.27
N ALA A 84 -0.91 -6.20 -13.12
CA ALA A 84 -0.19 -7.33 -12.51
C ALA A 84 -1.11 -8.36 -11.84
N CYS A 85 -2.35 -8.02 -11.47
CA CYS A 85 -3.26 -8.94 -10.80
C CYS A 85 -4.57 -9.18 -11.54
N HIS A 86 -4.89 -8.41 -12.58
CA HIS A 86 -6.15 -8.51 -13.30
C HIS A 86 -6.47 -9.96 -13.74
N GLY A 87 -5.47 -10.67 -14.28
CA GLY A 87 -5.61 -12.07 -14.70
C GLY A 87 -5.54 -13.10 -13.56
N GLU A 88 -5.10 -12.70 -12.37
CA GLU A 88 -5.07 -13.57 -11.18
C GLU A 88 -6.40 -13.55 -10.42
N ARG A 89 -7.32 -12.63 -10.77
CA ARG A 89 -8.62 -12.49 -10.10
C ARG A 89 -9.74 -13.03 -10.98
N ASP A 90 -10.69 -13.71 -10.35
CA ASP A 90 -11.95 -14.03 -10.99
C ASP A 90 -12.95 -12.86 -10.88
N GLU A 91 -14.09 -12.99 -11.54
CA GLU A 91 -15.09 -11.92 -11.56
C GLU A 91 -15.79 -11.74 -10.22
N ALA A 92 -15.97 -12.82 -9.45
CA ALA A 92 -16.59 -12.73 -8.12
C ALA A 92 -15.69 -11.94 -7.15
N GLN A 93 -14.38 -12.18 -7.20
CA GLN A 93 -13.38 -11.43 -6.44
C GLN A 93 -13.36 -9.95 -6.86
N ARG A 94 -13.34 -9.67 -8.18
CA ARG A 94 -13.40 -8.28 -8.67
C ARG A 94 -14.68 -7.56 -8.23
N ALA A 95 -15.83 -8.22 -8.30
CA ALA A 95 -17.09 -7.67 -7.82
C ALA A 95 -17.07 -7.36 -6.31
N SER A 96 -16.48 -8.23 -5.48
CA SER A 96 -16.30 -7.97 -4.05
C SER A 96 -15.39 -6.75 -3.80
N TYR A 97 -14.30 -6.60 -4.55
CA TYR A 97 -13.40 -5.45 -4.42
C TYR A 97 -14.06 -4.15 -4.85
N ARG A 98 -14.88 -4.17 -5.91
CA ARG A 98 -15.70 -3.01 -6.33
C ARG A 98 -16.63 -2.57 -5.22
N GLU A 99 -17.31 -3.53 -4.60
CA GLU A 99 -18.25 -3.22 -3.52
C GLU A 99 -17.53 -2.64 -2.30
N ARG A 100 -16.42 -3.23 -1.86
CA ARG A 100 -15.59 -2.64 -0.80
C ARG A 100 -15.19 -1.20 -1.15
N HIS A 101 -14.66 -0.98 -2.35
CA HIS A 101 -14.19 0.32 -2.77
C HIS A 101 -15.33 1.36 -2.88
N ARG A 102 -16.52 0.92 -3.29
CA ARG A 102 -17.74 1.75 -3.29
C ARG A 102 -18.10 2.19 -1.87
N GLN A 103 -18.07 1.27 -0.90
CA GLN A 103 -18.38 1.59 0.49
C GLN A 103 -17.35 2.55 1.10
N GLU A 104 -16.06 2.38 0.78
CA GLU A 104 -15.00 3.34 1.14
C GLU A 104 -15.28 4.74 0.59
N LYS A 105 -15.64 4.86 -0.70
CA LYS A 105 -15.98 6.15 -1.33
C LYS A 105 -17.19 6.80 -0.69
N LEU A 106 -18.26 6.05 -0.48
CA LEU A 106 -19.49 6.55 0.14
C LEU A 106 -19.24 7.03 1.58
N ALA A 107 -18.39 6.35 2.35
CA ALA A 107 -18.02 6.78 3.70
C ALA A 107 -17.18 8.06 3.66
N ALA A 108 -16.21 8.15 2.75
CA ALA A 108 -15.40 9.36 2.57
C ALA A 108 -16.26 10.58 2.18
N GLU A 109 -17.27 10.39 1.32
CA GLU A 109 -18.25 11.44 0.96
C GLU A 109 -19.08 11.91 2.16
N ARG A 110 -19.34 11.02 3.13
CA ARG A 110 -20.03 11.38 4.39
C ARG A 110 -19.09 11.91 5.47
N GLY A 111 -17.77 11.91 5.25
CA GLY A 111 -16.77 12.24 6.27
C GLY A 111 -16.66 11.19 7.38
N GLU A 112 -17.11 9.97 7.12
CA GLU A 112 -17.07 8.84 8.05
C GLU A 112 -15.83 7.98 7.77
N GLU A 113 -15.23 7.43 8.83
CA GLU A 113 -14.24 6.38 8.66
C GLU A 113 -14.91 5.09 8.19
N HIS A 114 -14.31 4.41 7.21
CA HIS A 114 -14.76 3.09 6.75
C HIS A 114 -13.87 1.97 7.28
N VAL A 115 -12.55 2.12 7.10
CA VAL A 115 -11.55 1.13 7.53
C VAL A 115 -11.20 1.39 8.99
N GLY A 116 -11.41 0.40 9.86
CA GLY A 116 -11.12 0.51 11.29
C GLY A 116 -12.22 1.22 12.09
N ALA A 117 -13.34 1.59 11.46
CA ALA A 117 -14.46 2.21 12.14
C ALA A 117 -15.04 1.26 13.21
N GLN A 118 -15.19 1.77 14.44
CA GLN A 118 -15.92 1.07 15.48
C GLN A 118 -17.39 1.10 15.13
N ILE A 119 -17.92 -0.02 14.62
CA ILE A 119 -19.36 -0.18 14.44
C ILE A 119 -19.97 -0.24 15.86
N PRO A 120 -20.79 0.75 16.26
CA PRO A 120 -21.44 0.68 17.56
C PRO A 120 -22.28 -0.60 17.60
N ALA A 121 -22.11 -1.39 18.66
CA ALA A 121 -22.95 -2.56 18.87
C ALA A 121 -24.41 -2.10 18.88
N THR A 122 -25.25 -2.81 18.12
CA THR A 122 -26.72 -2.64 17.99
C THR A 122 -27.23 -1.38 17.28
N ARG A 123 -27.71 -1.57 16.04
CA ARG A 123 -29.03 -1.03 15.66
C ARG A 123 -30.05 -2.11 15.98
N GLU A 124 -30.97 -1.81 16.88
CA GLU A 124 -32.12 -2.65 17.19
C GLU A 124 -32.80 -3.06 15.89
N ARG A 125 -32.93 -4.37 15.65
CA ARG A 125 -33.75 -4.90 14.56
C ARG A 125 -35.16 -4.39 14.76
N ASP A 126 -35.70 -3.84 13.68
CA ASP A 126 -37.08 -3.54 13.39
C ASP A 126 -38.09 -4.14 14.40
N GLN A 127 -38.77 -3.26 15.14
CA GLN A 127 -40.03 -3.61 15.80
C GLN A 127 -41.05 -3.92 14.70
N GLU A 128 -41.39 -5.20 14.51
CA GLU A 128 -42.57 -5.60 13.74
C GLU A 128 -43.83 -5.07 14.44
N PRO A 129 -44.73 -4.35 13.75
CA PRO A 129 -46.03 -4.03 14.31
C PRO A 129 -46.93 -5.27 14.28
N SER A 130 -47.60 -5.51 15.41
CA SER A 130 -48.56 -6.61 15.64
C SER A 130 -49.85 -6.48 14.84
#